data_AF-A0A1I5IKD9-F1
#
_entry.id   AF-A0A1I5IKD9-F1
#
_cell.length_a   1.000
_cell.length_b   1.000
_cell.length_c   1.000
_cell.angle_alpha   90.00
_cell.angle_beta   90.00
_cell.angle_gamma   90.00
#
_symmetry.space_group_name_H-M   'P 1'
#
loop_
_entity.id
_entity.type
_entity.pdbx_description
1 polymer ?
#
loop_
_entity_poly.entity_id
_entity_poly.type
_entity_poly.pdbx_seq_one_letter_code
_entity_poly.pdbx_strand_id
1 'polypeptide(L)'
;MINNGLLEEWGIDKETLHERVLKNMNHLFTPEFYSLESKILNLMGVPYPKIEKVQDENGMFVLTNSQEYYGASYLCCPDVLKLVSEEMDGYFLILPSSVNEIIILNETYIRNEIFC
;
A
#
# COMPACT_ATOMS: atom_id res chain seq x y z
N MET A 1 7.11 3.06 19.09
CA MET A 1 5.68 3.41 19.09
C MET A 1 5.52 4.82 19.63
N ILE A 2 4.68 5.64 18.99
CA ILE A 2 4.29 6.98 19.48
C ILE A 2 3.10 6.83 20.42
N ASN A 3 3.04 7.64 21.48
CA ASN A 3 1.93 7.68 22.43
C ASN A 3 1.58 9.13 22.79
N ASN A 4 0.47 9.34 23.52
CA ASN A 4 0.00 10.68 23.85
C ASN A 4 0.97 11.47 24.76
N GLY A 5 1.72 10.79 25.64
CA GLY A 5 2.71 11.46 26.50
C GLY A 5 3.84 12.10 25.70
N LEU A 6 4.31 11.43 24.64
CA LEU A 6 5.30 12.01 23.72
C LEU A 6 4.76 13.25 22.98
N LEU A 7 3.48 13.26 22.64
CA LEU A 7 2.84 14.42 22.00
C LEU A 7 2.80 15.62 22.93
N GLU A 8 2.49 15.39 24.22
CA GLU A 8 2.53 16.42 25.25
C GLU A 8 3.96 16.97 25.44
N GLU A 9 4.98 16.10 25.50
CA GLU A 9 6.39 16.51 25.60
C GLU A 9 6.86 17.32 24.38
N TRP A 10 6.41 16.95 23.18
CA TRP A 10 6.73 17.67 21.95
C TRP A 10 5.89 18.94 21.74
N GLY A 11 4.85 19.15 22.56
CA GLY A 11 3.93 20.28 22.43
C GLY A 11 3.16 20.30 21.11
N ILE A 12 2.86 19.13 20.54
CA ILE A 12 2.10 19.01 19.30
C ILE A 12 0.84 18.18 19.51
N ASP A 13 -0.22 18.49 18.78
CA ASP A 13 -1.43 17.67 18.74
C ASP A 13 -1.31 16.51 17.73
N LYS A 14 -2.29 15.61 17.74
CA LYS A 14 -2.35 14.43 16.87
C LYS A 14 -2.48 14.78 15.38
N GLU A 15 -3.19 15.86 15.06
CA GLU A 15 -3.46 16.28 13.69
C GLU A 15 -2.17 16.86 13.09
N THR A 16 -1.47 17.71 13.85
CA THR A 16 -0.12 18.18 13.54
C THR A 16 0.86 17.03 13.33
N LEU A 17 0.84 15.99 14.18
CA LEU A 17 1.65 14.78 13.97
C LEU A 17 1.30 14.13 12.63
N HIS A 18 0.01 13.87 12.39
CA HIS A 18 -0.48 13.18 11.21
C HIS A 18 -0.07 13.90 9.92
N GLU A 19 -0.30 15.22 9.83
CA GLU A 19 0.10 16.03 8.67
C GLU A 19 1.61 15.97 8.40
N ARG A 20 2.42 16.05 9.46
CA ARG A 20 3.88 15.97 9.34
C ARG A 20 4.34 14.59 8.89
N VAL A 21 3.71 13.54 9.41
CA VAL A 21 4.00 12.15 9.01
C VAL A 21 3.69 11.97 7.54
N LEU A 22 2.51 12.40 7.06
CA LEU A 22 2.15 12.27 5.64
C LEU A 22 3.14 12.98 4.71
N LYS A 23 3.55 14.21 5.05
CA LYS A 23 4.55 14.96 4.28
C LYS A 23 5.90 14.25 4.22
N ASN A 24 6.33 13.62 5.30
CA ASN A 24 7.64 12.96 5.37
C ASN A 24 7.63 11.52 4.82
N MET A 25 6.51 10.81 4.97
CA MET A 25 6.40 9.38 4.68
C MET A 25 6.65 9.10 3.20
N ASN A 26 6.09 9.90 2.29
CA ASN A 26 6.26 9.68 0.84
C ASN A 26 7.71 9.88 0.36
N HIS A 27 8.52 10.65 1.09
CA HIS A 27 9.94 10.87 0.78
C HIS A 27 10.84 9.77 1.33
N LEU A 28 10.57 9.30 2.56
CA LEU A 28 11.40 8.30 3.23
C LEU A 28 11.01 6.87 2.82
N PHE A 29 9.72 6.65 2.59
CA PHE A 29 9.12 5.38 2.21
C PHE A 29 8.36 5.62 0.92
N THR A 30 9.07 5.49 -0.20
CA THR A 30 8.44 5.59 -1.52
C THR A 30 7.49 4.41 -1.67
N PRO A 31 6.19 4.66 -1.92
CA PRO A 31 5.23 3.58 -2.13
C PRO A 31 5.62 2.72 -3.32
N GLU A 32 5.48 1.41 -3.16
CA GLU A 32 5.66 0.43 -4.22
C GLU A 32 4.40 -0.40 -4.36
N PHE A 33 3.97 -0.54 -5.61
CA PHE A 33 2.73 -1.22 -5.97
C PHE A 33 3.02 -2.18 -7.12
N TYR A 34 2.74 -3.46 -6.90
CA TYR A 34 3.06 -4.52 -7.85
C TYR A 34 2.06 -5.67 -7.73
N SER A 35 2.00 -6.54 -8.75
CA SER A 35 1.18 -7.74 -8.70
C SER A 35 1.66 -8.71 -7.62
N LEU A 36 0.73 -9.45 -7.02
CA LEU A 36 1.07 -10.46 -6.02
C LEU A 36 1.97 -11.53 -6.63
N GLU A 37 1.73 -11.92 -7.88
CA GLU A 37 2.58 -12.84 -8.64
C GLU A 37 4.02 -12.34 -8.73
N SER A 38 4.22 -11.07 -9.13
CA SER A 38 5.56 -10.48 -9.24
C SER A 38 6.31 -10.52 -7.92
N LYS A 39 5.61 -10.27 -6.79
CA LYS A 39 6.22 -10.37 -5.45
C LYS A 39 6.65 -11.77 -5.12
N ILE A 40 5.80 -12.76 -5.39
CA ILE A 40 6.09 -14.17 -5.13
C ILE A 40 7.32 -14.62 -5.94
N LEU A 41 7.39 -14.25 -7.22
CA LEU A 41 8.53 -14.59 -8.08
C LEU A 41 9.83 -13.94 -7.60
N ASN A 42 9.78 -12.68 -7.15
CA ASN A 42 10.93 -12.02 -6.54
C ASN A 42 11.39 -12.75 -5.26
N LEU A 43 10.46 -13.15 -4.39
CA LEU A 43 10.77 -13.93 -3.18
C LEU A 43 11.38 -15.30 -3.50
N MET A 44 11.02 -15.89 -4.64
CA MET A 44 11.60 -17.13 -5.16
C MET A 44 12.95 -16.93 -5.87
N GLY A 45 13.44 -15.69 -6.00
CA GLY A 45 14.68 -15.38 -6.72
C GLY A 45 14.58 -15.57 -8.23
N VAL A 46 13.37 -15.61 -8.78
CA VAL A 46 13.13 -15.80 -10.21
C VAL A 46 13.19 -14.43 -10.90
N PRO A 47 14.07 -14.23 -11.91
CA PRO A 47 14.09 -13.01 -12.70
C PRO A 47 12.77 -12.89 -13.46
N TYR A 48 12.00 -11.85 -13.16
CA TYR A 48 10.74 -11.59 -13.87
C TYR A 48 10.93 -10.41 -14.84
N PRO A 49 10.39 -10.48 -16.07
CA PRO A 49 10.32 -9.29 -16.92
C PRO A 49 9.53 -8.21 -16.18
N LYS A 50 10.02 -6.96 -16.20
CA LYS A 50 9.21 -5.83 -15.74
C LYS A 50 7.94 -5.80 -16.59
N ILE A 51 6.81 -6.27 -16.07
CA ILE A 51 5.54 -6.04 -16.74
C ILE A 51 5.29 -4.54 -16.66
N GLU A 52 5.24 -3.89 -17.82
CA GLU A 52 5.13 -2.44 -17.95
C GLU A 52 3.76 -1.89 -17.57
N LYS A 53 2.80 -2.76 -17.22
CA LYS A 53 1.50 -2.39 -16.67
C LYS A 53 1.07 -3.42 -15.66
N VAL A 54 0.31 -2.96 -14.67
CA VAL A 54 -0.44 -3.76 -13.72
C VAL A 54 -1.59 -4.49 -14.45
N GLN A 55 -1.28 -5.31 -15.45
CA GLN A 55 -2.19 -6.26 -16.07
C GLN A 55 -1.87 -7.63 -15.48
N ASP A 56 -2.19 -7.79 -14.20
CA ASP A 56 -2.27 -9.11 -13.59
C ASP A 56 -3.67 -9.66 -13.86
N GLU A 57 -3.73 -10.77 -14.58
CA GLU A 57 -4.96 -11.52 -14.85
C GLU A 57 -5.64 -11.96 -13.55
N ASN A 58 -4.85 -12.13 -12.47
CA ASN A 58 -5.33 -12.53 -11.15
C ASN A 58 -5.96 -11.38 -10.36
N GLY A 59 -5.79 -10.11 -10.77
CA GLY A 59 -6.42 -8.95 -10.11
C GLY A 59 -6.04 -8.73 -8.64
N MET A 60 -4.94 -9.33 -8.17
CA MET A 60 -4.41 -9.22 -6.81
C MET A 60 -3.06 -8.49 -6.79
N PHE A 61 -2.95 -7.49 -5.93
CA PHE A 61 -1.80 -6.60 -5.88
C PHE A 61 -1.32 -6.43 -4.44
N VAL A 62 -0.09 -5.98 -4.30
CA VAL A 62 0.53 -5.67 -3.01
C VAL A 62 0.94 -4.20 -3.02
N LEU A 63 0.54 -3.48 -1.97
CA LEU A 63 1.03 -2.15 -1.69
C LEU A 63 1.96 -2.20 -0.46
N THR A 64 3.20 -1.78 -0.67
CA THR A 64 4.23 -1.63 0.36
C THR A 64 5.09 -0.40 0.05
N ASN A 65 6.33 -0.35 0.56
CA ASN A 65 7.32 0.64 0.19
C ASN A 65 8.67 0.00 -0.17
N SER A 66 9.57 0.83 -0.69
CA SER A 66 10.93 0.44 -1.10
C SER A 66 11.80 -0.17 0.00
N GLN A 67 11.37 -0.11 1.25
CA GLN A 67 12.06 -0.71 2.39
C GLN A 67 11.32 -1.92 2.99
N GLU A 68 10.13 -2.25 2.48
CA GLU A 68 9.28 -3.37 2.89
C GLU A 68 8.95 -3.40 4.39
N TYR A 69 8.82 -2.24 5.04
CA TYR A 69 8.38 -2.15 6.43
C TYR A 69 7.29 -1.10 6.65
N TYR A 70 6.36 -1.39 7.54
CA TYR A 70 5.25 -0.49 7.90
C TYR A 70 4.35 -0.05 6.72
N GLY A 71 4.40 -0.69 5.55
CA GLY A 71 3.63 -0.28 4.36
C GLY A 71 2.11 -0.31 4.53
N ALA A 72 1.58 -1.05 5.50
CA ALA A 72 0.16 -1.00 5.82
C ALA A 72 -0.30 0.38 6.36
N SER A 73 0.62 1.24 6.77
CA SER A 73 0.30 2.62 7.16
C SER A 73 -0.27 3.45 6.00
N TYR A 74 -0.09 3.04 4.74
CA TYR A 74 -0.71 3.72 3.60
C TYR A 74 -2.24 3.68 3.60
N LEU A 75 -2.86 2.83 4.43
CA LEU A 75 -4.29 2.92 4.76
C LEU A 75 -4.69 4.32 5.26
N CYS A 76 -3.77 5.02 5.92
CA CYS A 76 -3.99 6.37 6.44
C CYS A 76 -3.45 7.46 5.50
N CYS A 77 -3.04 7.13 4.26
CA CYS A 77 -2.46 8.06 3.31
C CYS A 77 -3.39 8.20 2.07
N PRO A 78 -4.31 9.18 2.06
CA PRO A 78 -5.26 9.37 0.97
C PRO A 78 -4.61 9.55 -0.39
N ASP A 79 -3.46 10.24 -0.45
CA ASP A 79 -2.74 10.47 -1.71
C ASP A 79 -2.25 9.17 -2.34
N VAL A 80 -1.75 8.23 -1.51
CA VAL A 80 -1.30 6.92 -2.00
C VAL A 80 -2.50 6.08 -2.45
N LEU A 81 -3.60 6.07 -1.69
CA LEU A 81 -4.81 5.36 -2.09
C LEU A 81 -5.41 5.93 -3.39
N LYS A 82 -5.28 7.24 -3.62
CA LYS A 82 -5.68 7.90 -4.87
C LYS A 82 -4.84 7.41 -6.04
N LEU A 83 -3.51 7.34 -5.90
CA LEU A 83 -2.62 6.80 -6.93
C LEU A 83 -2.98 5.35 -7.28
N VAL A 84 -3.30 4.53 -6.28
CA VAL A 84 -3.76 3.15 -6.53
C VAL A 84 -5.08 3.14 -7.30
N SER A 85 -6.05 3.98 -6.92
CA SER A 85 -7.34 4.05 -7.64
C SER A 85 -7.18 4.48 -9.10
N GLU A 86 -6.23 5.39 -9.37
CA GLU A 86 -5.90 5.87 -10.71
C GLU A 86 -5.22 4.79 -11.55
N GLU A 87 -4.30 4.02 -10.94
CA GLU A 87 -3.64 2.87 -11.59
C GLU A 87 -4.63 1.74 -11.93
N MET A 88 -5.65 1.54 -11.08
CA MET A 88 -6.64 0.49 -11.25
C MET A 88 -7.86 0.88 -12.11
N ASP A 89 -8.06 2.17 -12.38
CA ASP A 89 -9.25 2.71 -13.06
C ASP A 89 -10.58 2.25 -12.45
N GLY A 90 -10.70 2.27 -11.12
CA GLY A 90 -11.90 1.78 -10.45
C GLY A 90 -11.81 1.73 -8.93
N TYR A 91 -12.83 1.11 -8.33
CA TYR A 91 -12.80 0.80 -6.90
C TYR A 91 -12.00 -0.48 -6.63
N PHE A 92 -11.51 -0.61 -5.40
CA PHE A 92 -10.76 -1.77 -4.98
C PHE A 92 -11.10 -2.13 -3.53
N LEU A 93 -10.83 -3.38 -3.18
CA LEU A 93 -10.93 -3.89 -1.82
C LEU A 93 -9.52 -3.98 -1.25
N ILE A 94 -9.37 -3.54 0.00
CA ILE A 94 -8.12 -3.71 0.74
C ILE A 94 -8.26 -4.88 1.72
N LEU A 95 -7.31 -5.78 1.67
CA LEU A 95 -7.13 -6.85 2.64
C LEU A 95 -5.94 -6.52 3.55
N PRO A 96 -6.15 -6.39 4.87
CA PRO A 96 -5.05 -6.24 5.82
C PRO A 96 -4.25 -7.55 5.87
N SER A 97 -3.04 -7.54 5.30
CA SER A 97 -2.16 -8.71 5.24
C SER A 97 -1.19 -8.74 6.42
N SER A 98 -0.43 -7.68 6.60
CA SER A 98 0.54 -7.54 7.68
C SER A 98 0.73 -6.07 8.08
N VAL A 99 1.68 -5.78 8.96
CA VAL A 99 2.09 -4.39 9.21
C VAL A 99 2.94 -3.82 8.07
N ASN A 100 3.57 -4.69 7.27
CA ASN A 100 4.53 -4.29 6.25
C ASN A 100 3.90 -4.10 4.87
N GLU A 101 2.75 -4.73 4.63
CA GLU A 101 2.03 -4.57 3.38
C GLU A 101 0.53 -4.80 3.53
N ILE A 102 -0.23 -4.29 2.56
CA ILE A 102 -1.62 -4.64 2.33
C ILE A 102 -1.78 -5.27 0.96
N ILE A 103 -2.77 -6.16 0.86
CA ILE A 103 -3.17 -6.75 -0.41
C ILE A 103 -4.35 -5.94 -0.95
N ILE A 104 -4.35 -5.68 -2.25
CA ILE A 104 -5.38 -4.92 -2.95
C ILE A 104 -5.99 -5.81 -4.02
N LEU A 105 -7.33 -5.90 -4.03
CA LEU A 105 -8.09 -6.61 -5.04
C LEU A 105 -8.78 -5.60 -5.94
N ASN A 106 -8.62 -5.72 -7.25
CA ASN A 106 -9.31 -4.83 -8.18
C ASN A 106 -10.78 -5.22 -8.36
N GLU A 107 -11.56 -4.31 -8.96
CA GLU A 107 -12.97 -4.51 -9.25
C GLU A 107 -13.26 -5.82 -10.02
N THR A 108 -12.43 -6.16 -11.02
CA THR A 108 -12.59 -7.37 -11.83
C THR A 108 -12.54 -8.64 -10.98
N TYR A 109 -11.52 -8.79 -10.13
CA TYR A 109 -11.40 -9.93 -9.23
C TYR A 109 -12.57 -10.01 -8.25
N ILE A 110 -12.93 -8.87 -7.67
CA ILE A 110 -14.06 -8.76 -6.73
C ILE A 110 -15.36 -9.25 -7.36
N ARG A 111 -15.65 -8.83 -8.60
CA ARG A 111 -16.87 -9.23 -9.32
C ARG A 111 -16.88 -10.71 -9.68
N ASN A 112 -15.74 -11.26 -10.08
CA ASN A 112 -15.66 -12.63 -10.58
C ASN A 112 -15.59 -13.68 -9.46
N GLU A 113 -14.95 -13.36 -8.33
CA GLU A 113 -14.60 -14.37 -7.32
C GLU A 113 -15.30 -14.18 -5.96
N ILE A 114 -15.77 -12.96 -5.63
CA ILE A 114 -16.30 -12.66 -4.29
C ILE A 114 -17.83 -12.52 -4.28
N PHE A 115 -18.42 -11.86 -5.27
CA PHE A 115 -19.86 -11.53 -5.29
C PHE A 115 -20.68 -12.37 -6.28
N CYS A 116 -20.30 -13.63 -6.50
CA CYS A 116 -21.06 -14.61 -7.28
C CYS A 116 -22.49 -14.81 -6.77
#